data_AF-A0A453IF97-F1
#
_entry.id   AF-A0A453IF97-F1
#
_cell.length_a   1.000
_cell.length_b   1.000
_cell.length_c   1.000
_cell.angle_alpha   90.00
_cell.angle_beta   90.00
_cell.angle_gamma   90.00
#
_symmetry.space_group_name_H-M   'P 1'
#
loop_
_entity.id
_entity.type
_entity.pdbx_description
1 polymer ?
#
loop_
_entity_poly.entity_id
_entity_poly.type
_entity_poly.pdbx_seq_one_letter_code
_entity_poly.pdbx_strand_id
1 'polypeptide(L)'
;TRHTTGLRLERMLCWPYQLQLVKLVLLRKRVPLYKHIADLVGKSATTLPVPAITVINGGTHAGNNLPIQEIMILPIGAKNFEEAMQMGSETYHHLKDIIWEKYGSDSCNIGDDGGFAPNISSITEGLDLVIAAIDRAGYNGRIKLAIDAAATDFCVGKKYDLEFKSAKKSGQNFKTGDDMIEIYSQLCSGITCLWIYIFWEANLLTS
;
A
#
# COMPACT_ATOMS: atom_id res chain seq x y z
N THR A 1 29.89 -1.29 -6.70
CA THR A 1 29.42 -0.47 -5.55
C THR A 1 29.63 1.04 -5.73
N ARG A 2 30.55 1.55 -6.58
CA ARG A 2 30.69 3.01 -6.85
C ARG A 2 29.77 3.59 -7.94
N HIS A 3 29.25 2.78 -8.85
CA HIS A 3 28.38 3.27 -9.94
C HIS A 3 26.92 3.52 -9.52
N THR A 4 26.41 2.80 -8.52
CA THR A 4 25.02 2.96 -8.04
C THR A 4 24.86 4.15 -7.09
N THR A 5 25.89 4.51 -6.33
CA THR A 5 25.89 5.69 -5.45
C THR A 5 25.93 7.01 -6.22
N GLY A 6 26.68 7.09 -7.32
CA GLY A 6 26.72 8.28 -8.19
C GLY A 6 25.35 8.60 -8.81
N LEU A 7 24.71 7.61 -9.44
CA LEU A 7 23.36 7.74 -10.00
C LEU A 7 22.30 8.08 -8.95
N ARG A 8 22.44 7.58 -7.72
CA ARG A 8 21.51 7.88 -6.62
C ARG A 8 21.65 9.33 -6.14
N LEU A 9 22.88 9.82 -6.00
CA LEU A 9 23.17 11.22 -5.66
C LEU A 9 22.72 12.19 -6.76
N GLU A 10 22.95 11.86 -8.02
CA GLU A 10 22.49 12.66 -9.16
C GLU A 10 20.96 12.75 -9.20
N ARG A 11 20.24 11.63 -8.96
CA ARG A 11 18.77 11.64 -8.87
C ARG A 11 18.26 12.46 -7.68
N MET A 12 18.90 12.34 -6.52
CA MET A 12 18.55 13.12 -5.32
C MET A 12 18.74 14.62 -5.50
N LEU A 13 19.72 15.04 -6.30
CA LEU A 13 19.96 16.46 -6.61
C LEU A 13 19.09 16.95 -7.77
N CYS A 14 18.84 16.15 -8.80
CA CYS A 14 18.09 16.58 -9.97
C CYS A 14 16.61 16.86 -9.64
N TRP A 15 15.99 16.03 -8.80
CA TRP A 15 14.56 16.11 -8.53
C TRP A 15 14.12 17.42 -7.84
N PRO A 16 14.78 17.90 -6.76
CA PRO A 16 14.45 19.19 -6.15
C PRO A 16 14.61 20.37 -7.12
N TYR A 17 15.64 20.35 -7.97
CA TYR A 17 15.87 21.40 -8.97
C TYR A 17 14.77 21.41 -10.03
N GLN A 18 14.37 20.25 -10.54
CA GLN A 18 13.24 20.12 -11.47
C GLN A 18 11.93 20.65 -10.86
N LEU A 19 11.63 20.29 -9.60
CA LEU A 19 10.47 20.81 -8.88
C LEU A 19 10.51 22.33 -8.71
N GLN A 20 11.69 22.90 -8.46
CA GLN A 20 11.86 24.35 -8.33
C GLN A 20 11.63 25.06 -9.67
N LEU A 21 12.13 24.51 -10.78
CA LEU A 21 11.87 25.03 -12.12
C LEU A 21 10.37 25.00 -12.45
N VAL A 22 9.68 23.90 -12.11
CA VAL A 22 8.23 23.80 -12.28
C VAL A 22 7.51 24.91 -11.50
N LYS A 23 7.85 25.14 -10.23
CA LYS A 23 7.27 26.24 -9.43
C LYS A 23 7.43 27.61 -10.09
N LEU A 24 8.61 27.90 -10.64
CA LEU A 24 8.86 29.16 -11.35
C LEU A 24 7.99 29.30 -12.61
N VAL A 25 7.82 28.22 -13.38
CA VAL A 25 6.93 28.21 -14.54
C VAL A 25 5.48 28.46 -14.14
N LEU A 26 5.01 27.88 -13.02
CA LEU A 26 3.66 28.11 -12.51
C LEU A 26 3.42 29.56 -12.08
N LEU A 27 4.38 30.19 -11.40
CA LEU A 27 4.30 31.60 -11.01
C LEU A 27 4.16 32.51 -12.23
N ARG A 28 4.88 32.21 -13.31
CA ARG A 28 4.80 32.97 -14.56
C ARG A 28 3.48 32.74 -15.30
N LYS A 29 3.03 31.48 -15.41
CA LYS A 29 1.80 31.11 -16.14
C LYS A 29 0.52 31.42 -15.36
N ARG A 30 0.60 31.61 -14.03
CA ARG A 30 -0.55 31.83 -13.12
C ARG A 30 -1.62 30.73 -13.25
N VAL A 31 -1.19 29.49 -13.42
CA VAL A 31 -2.06 28.31 -13.46
C VAL A 31 -1.73 27.36 -12.32
N PRO A 32 -2.71 26.60 -11.79
CA PRO A 32 -2.44 25.52 -10.85
C PRO A 32 -1.53 24.44 -11.44
N LEU A 33 -0.73 23.78 -10.59
CA LEU A 33 0.20 22.72 -11.00
C LEU A 33 -0.47 21.62 -11.83
N TYR A 34 -1.62 21.12 -11.39
CA TYR A 34 -2.33 20.04 -12.07
C TYR A 34 -2.75 20.43 -13.51
N LYS A 35 -3.11 21.70 -13.76
CA LYS A 35 -3.42 22.20 -15.11
C LYS A 35 -2.17 22.25 -15.98
N HIS A 36 -1.06 22.72 -15.41
CA HIS A 36 0.20 22.74 -16.14
C HIS A 36 0.66 21.33 -16.54
N ILE A 37 0.51 20.33 -15.66
CA ILE A 37 0.80 18.93 -15.98
C ILE A 37 -0.14 18.44 -17.09
N ALA A 38 -1.44 18.74 -17.01
CA ALA A 38 -2.42 18.38 -18.03
C ALA A 38 -2.04 18.94 -19.42
N ASP A 39 -1.60 20.20 -19.48
CA ASP A 39 -1.11 20.83 -20.71
C ASP A 39 0.13 20.12 -21.27
N LEU A 40 1.09 19.74 -20.41
CA LEU A 40 2.32 19.05 -20.81
C LEU A 40 2.06 17.67 -21.42
N VAL A 41 1.03 16.97 -20.93
CA VAL A 41 0.63 15.64 -21.43
C VAL A 41 -0.45 15.71 -22.52
N GLY A 42 -0.83 16.92 -22.96
CA GLY A 42 -1.84 17.14 -24.00
C GLY A 42 -3.25 16.70 -23.61
N LYS A 43 -3.59 16.67 -22.31
CA LYS A 43 -4.94 16.32 -21.82
C LYS A 43 -5.71 17.57 -21.41
N SER A 44 -6.91 17.72 -21.95
CA SER A 44 -7.80 18.85 -21.65
C SER A 44 -8.69 18.62 -20.41
N ALA A 45 -8.94 17.37 -20.03
CA ALA A 45 -9.80 17.01 -18.90
C ALA A 45 -8.99 16.47 -17.72
N THR A 46 -9.29 16.97 -16.53
CA THR A 46 -8.68 16.54 -15.26
C THR A 46 -9.69 15.73 -14.45
N THR A 47 -9.35 14.49 -14.12
CA THR A 47 -10.14 13.60 -13.27
C THR A 47 -9.43 13.45 -11.93
N LEU A 48 -10.18 13.47 -10.83
CA LEU A 48 -9.62 13.15 -9.52
C LEU A 48 -9.49 11.63 -9.37
N PRO A 49 -8.39 11.13 -8.81
CA PRO A 49 -8.21 9.70 -8.61
C PRO A 49 -9.06 9.19 -7.43
N VAL A 50 -9.36 7.90 -7.42
CA VAL A 50 -9.80 7.23 -6.19
C VAL A 50 -8.59 7.15 -5.25
N PRO A 51 -8.70 7.61 -4.00
CA PRO A 51 -7.61 7.48 -3.04
C PRO A 51 -7.43 6.00 -2.66
N ALA A 52 -6.18 5.54 -2.67
CA ALA A 52 -5.79 4.29 -2.02
C ALA A 52 -5.20 4.67 -0.65
N ILE A 53 -5.88 4.28 0.42
CA ILE A 53 -5.56 4.72 1.78
C ILE A 53 -5.02 3.52 2.54
N THR A 54 -3.76 3.57 2.94
CA THR A 54 -3.12 2.52 3.76
C THR A 54 -3.72 2.53 5.16
N VAL A 55 -4.20 1.36 5.60
CA VAL A 55 -4.89 1.20 6.89
C VAL A 55 -4.20 0.20 7.82
N ILE A 56 -3.47 -0.78 7.28
CA ILE A 56 -2.62 -1.68 8.05
C ILE A 56 -1.24 -1.74 7.37
N ASN A 57 -0.19 -1.60 8.17
CA ASN A 57 1.20 -1.78 7.76
C ASN A 57 1.75 -3.14 8.24
N GLY A 58 2.59 -3.73 7.40
CA GLY A 58 3.39 -4.92 7.67
C GLY A 58 4.76 -4.80 7.01
N GLY A 59 5.34 -5.94 6.62
CA GLY A 59 6.60 -5.95 5.85
C GLY A 59 7.71 -5.22 6.59
N THR A 60 8.52 -4.44 5.88
CA THR A 60 9.60 -3.64 6.48
C THR A 60 9.12 -2.35 7.16
N HIS A 61 7.84 -1.97 6.97
CA HIS A 61 7.25 -0.72 7.46
C HIS A 61 6.59 -0.86 8.86
N ALA A 62 6.65 -2.04 9.48
CA ALA A 62 6.07 -2.30 10.79
C ALA A 62 6.86 -3.33 11.61
N GLY A 63 6.72 -3.33 12.93
CA GLY A 63 7.35 -4.30 13.84
C GLY A 63 6.60 -5.62 14.03
N ASN A 64 5.42 -5.79 13.41
CA ASN A 64 4.61 -7.01 13.51
C ASN A 64 5.14 -8.17 12.65
N ASN A 65 4.43 -9.28 12.53
CA ASN A 65 4.85 -10.43 11.72
C ASN A 65 4.11 -10.54 10.38
N LEU A 66 3.36 -9.51 9.97
CA LEU A 66 2.66 -9.49 8.70
C LEU A 66 3.69 -9.41 7.56
N PRO A 67 3.71 -10.35 6.59
CA PRO A 67 4.74 -10.36 5.55
C PRO A 67 4.55 -9.29 4.48
N ILE A 68 3.31 -8.95 4.14
CA ILE A 68 2.98 -7.91 3.16
C ILE A 68 3.17 -6.52 3.76
N GLN A 69 3.50 -5.54 2.93
CA GLN A 69 3.83 -4.19 3.40
C GLN A 69 2.59 -3.37 3.76
N GLU A 70 1.54 -3.45 2.94
CA GLU A 70 0.37 -2.57 3.10
C GLU A 70 -0.94 -3.29 2.79
N ILE A 71 -1.96 -3.05 3.62
CA ILE A 71 -3.36 -3.28 3.29
C ILE A 71 -4.02 -1.91 3.18
N MET A 72 -4.68 -1.67 2.05
CA MET A 72 -5.30 -0.41 1.68
C MET A 72 -6.80 -0.55 1.47
N ILE A 73 -7.52 0.55 1.66
CA ILE A 73 -8.92 0.71 1.27
C ILE A 73 -9.05 1.66 0.08
N LEU A 74 -10.01 1.37 -0.81
CA LEU A 74 -10.30 2.10 -2.04
C LEU A 74 -11.78 2.45 -2.09
N PRO A 75 -12.17 3.70 -1.80
CA PRO A 75 -13.58 4.15 -1.78
C PRO A 75 -14.16 4.35 -3.18
N ILE A 76 -14.24 3.30 -4.00
CA ILE A 76 -14.68 3.39 -5.40
C ILE A 76 -16.15 3.79 -5.57
N GLY A 77 -16.97 3.58 -4.53
CA GLY A 77 -18.40 3.89 -4.53
C GLY A 77 -18.71 5.33 -4.11
N ALA A 78 -17.70 6.18 -3.92
CA ALA A 78 -17.86 7.60 -3.63
C ALA A 78 -18.24 8.39 -4.89
N LYS A 79 -19.08 9.42 -4.74
CA LYS A 79 -19.52 10.29 -5.84
C LYS A 79 -18.50 11.36 -6.19
N ASN A 80 -17.61 11.69 -5.25
CA ASN A 80 -16.55 12.68 -5.41
C ASN A 80 -15.40 12.36 -4.44
N PHE A 81 -14.29 13.10 -4.58
CA PHE A 81 -13.09 12.88 -3.78
C PHE A 81 -13.28 13.18 -2.28
N GLU A 82 -14.13 14.16 -1.95
CA GLU A 82 -14.42 14.53 -0.56
C GLU A 82 -15.13 13.38 0.18
N GLU A 83 -16.16 12.81 -0.44
CA GLU A 83 -16.85 11.63 0.07
C GLU A 83 -15.88 10.44 0.18
N ALA A 84 -14.98 10.24 -0.79
CA ALA A 84 -13.98 9.18 -0.71
C ALA A 84 -13.06 9.34 0.51
N MET A 85 -12.60 10.55 0.80
CA MET A 85 -11.78 10.84 1.98
C MET A 85 -12.57 10.66 3.28
N GLN A 86 -13.84 11.07 3.32
CA GLN A 86 -14.72 10.85 4.48
C GLN A 86 -14.90 9.35 4.76
N MET A 87 -15.27 8.57 3.74
CA MET A 87 -15.41 7.12 3.83
C MET A 87 -14.14 6.45 4.35
N GLY A 88 -12.99 6.88 3.84
CA GLY A 88 -11.68 6.40 4.27
C GLY A 88 -11.38 6.71 5.74
N SER A 89 -11.61 7.96 6.16
CA SER A 89 -11.38 8.42 7.54
C SER A 89 -12.28 7.70 8.54
N GLU A 90 -13.56 7.55 8.26
CA GLU A 90 -14.50 6.86 9.14
C GLU A 90 -14.14 5.37 9.28
N THR A 91 -13.82 4.70 8.16
CA THR A 91 -13.36 3.31 8.17
C THR A 91 -12.07 3.14 8.97
N TYR A 92 -11.11 4.07 8.83
CA TYR A 92 -9.85 4.06 9.58
C TYR A 92 -10.07 4.17 11.09
N HIS A 93 -10.96 5.06 11.54
CA HIS A 93 -11.28 5.17 12.97
C HIS A 93 -12.03 3.94 13.51
N HIS A 94 -12.95 3.37 12.74
CA HIS A 94 -13.58 2.10 13.13
C HIS A 94 -12.59 0.94 13.20
N LEU A 95 -11.62 0.89 12.29
CA LEU A 95 -10.54 -0.09 12.34
C LEU A 95 -9.70 0.07 13.61
N LYS A 96 -9.40 1.30 14.01
CA LYS A 96 -8.71 1.59 15.28
C LYS A 96 -9.44 0.97 16.47
N ASP A 97 -10.75 1.18 16.54
CA ASP A 97 -11.59 0.66 17.64
C ASP A 97 -11.57 -0.87 17.65
N ILE A 98 -11.70 -1.51 16.48
CA ILE A 98 -11.67 -2.98 16.36
C ILE A 98 -10.30 -3.55 16.79
N ILE A 99 -9.21 -2.92 16.35
CA ILE A 99 -7.85 -3.32 16.74
C ILE A 99 -7.68 -3.17 18.25
N TRP A 100 -8.14 -2.04 18.80
CA TRP A 100 -8.09 -1.77 20.23
C TRP A 100 -8.89 -2.79 21.05
N GLU A 101 -10.10 -3.11 20.62
CA GLU A 101 -10.99 -4.11 21.24
C GLU A 101 -10.35 -5.52 21.21
N LYS A 102 -9.69 -5.89 20.12
CA LYS A 102 -9.14 -7.25 19.92
C LYS A 102 -7.75 -7.47 20.51
N TYR A 103 -6.86 -6.48 20.42
CA TYR A 103 -5.44 -6.62 20.78
C TYR A 103 -4.97 -5.65 21.88
N GLY A 104 -5.84 -4.75 22.37
CA GLY A 104 -5.56 -3.84 23.48
C GLY A 104 -4.95 -2.49 23.06
N SER A 105 -4.72 -1.59 24.03
CA SER A 105 -4.21 -0.22 23.82
C SER A 105 -2.92 -0.14 23.01
N ASP A 106 -2.01 -1.08 23.25
CA ASP A 106 -0.64 -1.02 22.74
C ASP A 106 -0.55 -1.48 21.27
N SER A 107 -1.67 -1.96 20.71
CA SER A 107 -1.77 -2.46 19.33
C SER A 107 -2.17 -1.39 18.30
N CYS A 108 -2.49 -0.17 18.75
CA CYS A 108 -2.85 0.96 17.89
C CYS A 108 -1.63 1.79 17.43
N ASN A 109 -0.43 1.22 17.50
CA ASN A 109 0.76 1.86 16.95
C ASN A 109 0.62 2.04 15.45
N ILE A 110 1.22 3.10 14.94
CA ILE A 110 1.13 3.53 13.54
C ILE A 110 2.47 3.27 12.86
N GLY A 111 2.46 2.71 11.65
CA GLY A 111 3.63 2.53 10.80
C GLY A 111 4.03 3.80 10.05
N ASP A 112 5.03 3.68 9.18
CA ASP A 112 5.63 4.83 8.48
C ASP A 112 4.63 5.60 7.58
N ASP A 113 3.65 4.89 7.00
CA ASP A 113 2.66 5.45 6.07
C ASP A 113 1.34 5.88 6.73
N GLY A 114 1.26 5.78 8.06
CA GLY A 114 0.06 6.16 8.79
C GLY A 114 -0.97 5.04 8.98
N GLY A 115 -0.70 3.80 8.56
CA GLY A 115 -1.55 2.64 8.84
C GLY A 115 -1.24 2.02 10.21
N PHE A 116 -2.16 1.22 10.75
CA PHE A 116 -1.94 0.53 12.02
C PHE A 116 -0.99 -0.65 11.87
N ALA A 117 -0.23 -0.95 12.92
CA ALA A 117 0.70 -2.08 12.99
C ALA A 117 0.29 -3.09 14.09
N PRO A 118 -0.91 -3.69 14.02
CA PRO A 118 -1.33 -4.68 15.01
C PRO A 118 -0.42 -5.91 14.95
N ASN A 119 -0.32 -6.65 16.07
CA ASN A 119 0.51 -7.85 16.18
C ASN A 119 -0.15 -9.05 15.49
N ILE A 120 -0.25 -9.00 14.16
CA ILE A 120 -0.77 -10.05 13.30
C ILE A 120 0.35 -10.67 12.47
N SER A 121 0.16 -11.92 12.06
CA SER A 121 1.07 -12.65 11.15
C SER A 121 0.38 -13.16 9.89
N SER A 122 -0.95 -13.14 9.85
CA SER A 122 -1.74 -13.65 8.73
C SER A 122 -2.28 -12.52 7.86
N ILE A 123 -2.14 -12.67 6.54
CA ILE A 123 -2.72 -11.75 5.55
C ILE A 123 -4.26 -11.76 5.67
N THR A 124 -4.85 -12.94 5.80
CA THR A 124 -6.30 -13.11 5.95
C THR A 124 -6.81 -12.41 7.20
N GLU A 125 -6.11 -12.55 8.33
CA GLU A 125 -6.49 -11.87 9.57
C GLU A 125 -6.46 -10.35 9.41
N GLY A 126 -5.44 -9.81 8.73
CA GLY A 126 -5.38 -8.38 8.42
C GLY A 126 -6.55 -7.92 7.55
N LEU A 127 -6.90 -8.70 6.52
CA LEU A 127 -8.03 -8.40 5.64
C LEU A 127 -9.37 -8.46 6.39
N ASP A 128 -9.57 -9.48 7.24
CA ASP A 128 -10.79 -9.66 8.03
C ASP A 128 -11.04 -8.46 8.97
N LEU A 129 -9.98 -7.91 9.59
CA LEU A 129 -10.09 -6.70 10.42
C LEU A 129 -10.58 -5.50 9.60
N VAL A 130 -10.05 -5.31 8.39
CA VAL A 130 -10.46 -4.19 7.52
C VAL A 130 -11.87 -4.40 6.99
N ILE A 131 -12.26 -5.63 6.64
CA ILE A 131 -13.64 -5.97 6.24
C ILE A 131 -14.60 -5.63 7.38
N ALA A 132 -14.31 -6.05 8.60
CA ALA A 132 -15.12 -5.74 9.77
C ALA A 132 -15.21 -4.22 10.02
N ALA A 133 -14.15 -3.45 9.74
CA ALA A 133 -14.18 -1.99 9.82
C ALA A 133 -15.06 -1.35 8.74
N ILE A 134 -15.01 -1.85 7.51
CA ILE A 134 -15.88 -1.41 6.40
C ILE A 134 -17.35 -1.71 6.73
N ASP A 135 -17.62 -2.90 7.27
CA ASP A 135 -18.94 -3.32 7.74
C ASP A 135 -19.45 -2.38 8.83
N ARG A 136 -18.63 -2.12 9.87
CA ARG A 136 -18.98 -1.24 11.00
C ARG A 136 -19.21 0.20 10.56
N ALA A 137 -18.49 0.67 9.54
CA ALA A 137 -18.66 2.00 8.95
C ALA A 137 -19.88 2.09 8.00
N GLY A 138 -20.51 0.97 7.63
CA GLY A 138 -21.66 0.94 6.73
C GLY A 138 -21.32 1.16 5.25
N TYR A 139 -20.08 0.87 4.84
CA TYR A 139 -19.59 1.12 3.47
C TYR A 139 -19.44 -0.14 2.60
N ASN A 140 -20.16 -1.20 2.95
CA ASN A 140 -20.17 -2.45 2.20
C ASN A 140 -20.47 -2.29 0.72
N GLY A 141 -19.62 -2.92 -0.10
CA GLY A 141 -19.69 -2.83 -1.57
C GLY A 141 -19.22 -1.50 -2.16
N ARG A 142 -19.09 -0.44 -1.34
CA ARG A 142 -18.62 0.89 -1.76
C ARG A 142 -17.12 1.10 -1.55
N ILE A 143 -16.52 0.38 -0.61
CA ILE A 143 -15.07 0.32 -0.40
C ILE A 143 -14.54 -1.03 -0.87
N LYS A 144 -13.44 -1.01 -1.63
CA LYS A 144 -12.67 -2.20 -2.02
C LYS A 144 -11.35 -2.25 -1.26
N LEU A 145 -10.71 -3.41 -1.29
CA LEU A 145 -9.43 -3.64 -0.63
C LEU A 145 -8.32 -3.71 -1.67
N ALA A 146 -7.13 -3.26 -1.29
CA ALA A 146 -5.91 -3.60 -1.99
C ALA A 146 -4.80 -4.03 -1.04
N ILE A 147 -3.82 -4.73 -1.59
CA ILE A 147 -2.60 -5.13 -0.89
C ILE A 147 -1.40 -4.64 -1.69
N ASP A 148 -0.40 -4.05 -1.03
CA ASP A 148 0.97 -4.04 -1.53
C ASP A 148 1.77 -5.13 -0.83
N ALA A 149 2.15 -6.15 -1.61
CA ALA A 149 2.94 -7.24 -1.08
C ALA A 149 4.40 -6.86 -0.85
N ALA A 150 4.98 -5.95 -1.64
CA ALA A 150 6.42 -5.68 -1.66
C ALA A 150 7.28 -6.97 -1.70
N ALA A 151 6.88 -7.95 -2.52
CA ALA A 151 7.37 -9.33 -2.45
C ALA A 151 8.90 -9.51 -2.62
N THR A 152 9.58 -8.48 -3.14
CA THR A 152 11.05 -8.43 -3.21
C THR A 152 11.68 -8.50 -1.81
N ASP A 153 11.08 -7.89 -0.79
CA ASP A 153 11.62 -7.82 0.58
C ASP A 153 11.70 -9.19 1.27
N PHE A 154 10.83 -10.12 0.86
CA PHE A 154 10.81 -11.49 1.38
C PHE A 154 11.15 -12.55 0.32
N CYS A 155 11.71 -12.13 -0.82
CA CYS A 155 12.20 -13.03 -1.85
C CYS A 155 13.63 -13.49 -1.52
N VAL A 156 13.81 -14.79 -1.32
CA VAL A 156 15.11 -15.43 -1.08
C VAL A 156 15.42 -16.36 -2.26
N GLY A 157 16.25 -15.87 -3.18
CA GLY A 157 16.56 -16.57 -4.43
C GLY A 157 15.33 -16.62 -5.34
N LYS A 158 14.75 -17.82 -5.53
CA LYS A 158 13.53 -18.05 -6.34
C LYS A 158 12.31 -18.43 -5.49
N LYS A 159 12.39 -18.24 -4.17
CA LYS A 159 11.33 -18.58 -3.22
C LYS A 159 11.00 -17.39 -2.34
N TYR A 160 9.85 -17.44 -1.68
CA TYR A 160 9.31 -16.38 -0.84
C TYR A 160 9.18 -16.86 0.61
N ASP A 161 9.66 -16.07 1.56
CA ASP A 161 9.61 -16.37 3.00
C ASP A 161 8.57 -15.50 3.70
N LEU A 162 7.36 -16.01 3.88
CA LEU A 162 6.29 -15.29 4.59
C LEU A 162 6.55 -15.14 6.10
N GLU A 163 7.60 -15.79 6.63
CA GLU A 163 8.03 -15.71 8.03
C GLU A 163 9.37 -14.98 8.18
N PHE A 164 9.81 -14.20 7.18
CA PHE A 164 11.15 -13.60 7.16
C PHE A 164 11.49 -12.71 8.37
N LYS A 165 10.46 -12.20 9.06
CA LYS A 165 10.55 -11.37 10.27
C LYS A 165 10.58 -12.18 11.56
N SER A 166 10.20 -13.46 11.52
CA SER A 166 10.16 -14.33 12.70
C SER A 166 11.58 -14.61 13.21
N ALA A 167 11.78 -14.41 14.52
CA ALA A 167 13.02 -14.77 15.19
C ALA A 167 13.30 -16.28 15.15
N LYS A 168 12.24 -17.09 15.06
CA LYS A 168 12.32 -18.55 14.88
C LYS A 168 12.26 -18.85 13.39
N LYS A 169 13.37 -18.60 12.67
CA LYS A 169 13.49 -18.96 11.25
C LYS A 169 13.37 -20.47 11.11
N SER A 170 12.18 -20.97 10.76
CA SER A 170 11.99 -22.40 10.54
C SER A 170 12.70 -22.86 9.27
N GLY A 171 12.91 -21.95 8.30
CA GLY A 171 13.50 -22.24 6.99
C GLY A 171 12.69 -23.25 6.17
N GLN A 172 11.52 -23.66 6.67
CA GLN A 172 10.75 -24.81 6.17
C GLN A 172 9.52 -24.39 5.38
N ASN A 173 9.10 -23.12 5.43
CA ASN A 173 7.85 -22.66 4.82
C ASN A 173 8.05 -21.70 3.64
N PHE A 174 9.11 -21.91 2.87
CA PHE A 174 9.33 -21.16 1.63
C PHE A 174 8.26 -21.50 0.60
N LYS A 175 7.67 -20.46 0.00
CA LYS A 175 6.68 -20.56 -1.08
C LYS A 175 7.36 -20.38 -2.43
N THR A 176 6.96 -21.17 -3.42
CA THR A 176 7.31 -20.96 -4.82
C THR A 176 6.46 -19.84 -5.42
N GLY A 177 6.79 -19.39 -6.64
CA GLY A 177 5.94 -18.46 -7.36
C GLY A 177 4.52 -18.99 -7.57
N ASP A 178 4.37 -20.28 -7.87
CA ASP A 178 3.08 -20.93 -8.06
C ASP A 178 2.27 -20.97 -6.75
N ASP A 179 2.92 -21.28 -5.63
CA ASP A 179 2.27 -21.23 -4.31
C ASP A 179 1.78 -19.81 -3.98
N MET A 180 2.56 -18.78 -4.32
CA MET A 180 2.16 -17.38 -4.11
C MET A 180 0.97 -17.00 -4.98
N ILE A 181 0.96 -17.42 -6.25
CA ILE A 181 -0.17 -17.23 -7.17
C ILE A 181 -1.43 -17.90 -6.61
N GLU A 182 -1.31 -19.11 -6.07
CA GLU A 182 -2.43 -19.81 -5.46
C GLU A 182 -2.97 -19.07 -4.24
N ILE A 183 -2.10 -18.65 -3.32
CA ILE A 183 -2.47 -17.87 -2.12
C ILE A 183 -3.24 -16.60 -2.54
N TYR A 184 -2.69 -15.83 -3.48
CA TYR A 184 -3.33 -14.61 -3.95
C TYR A 184 -4.66 -14.87 -4.68
N SER A 185 -4.74 -15.94 -5.46
CA SER A 185 -5.97 -16.35 -6.16
C SER A 185 -7.06 -16.75 -5.17
N GLN A 186 -6.71 -17.45 -4.08
CA GLN A 186 -7.63 -17.80 -3.00
C GLN A 186 -8.14 -16.54 -2.29
N LEU A 187 -7.26 -15.58 -2.00
CA LEU A 187 -7.65 -14.30 -1.41
C LEU A 187 -8.62 -13.51 -2.32
N CYS A 188 -8.32 -13.41 -3.61
CA CYS A 188 -9.20 -12.76 -4.58
C CYS A 188 -10.55 -13.47 -4.75
N SER A 189 -10.60 -14.78 -4.55
CA SER A 189 -11.85 -15.56 -4.64
C SER A 189 -12.70 -15.43 -3.38
N GLY A 190 -12.08 -15.39 -2.21
CA GLY A 190 -12.77 -15.22 -0.92
C GLY A 190 -13.24 -13.78 -0.67
N ILE A 191 -12.56 -12.78 -1.24
CA ILE A 191 -12.83 -11.36 -1.02
C ILE A 191 -13.24 -10.71 -2.32
N THR A 192 -14.51 -10.31 -2.39
CA THR A 192 -15.06 -9.67 -3.59
C THR A 192 -14.33 -8.35 -3.90
N CYS A 193 -13.59 -8.34 -5.01
CA CYS A 193 -12.83 -7.19 -5.55
C CYS A 193 -11.63 -6.75 -4.69
N LEU A 194 -10.77 -7.70 -4.31
CA LEU A 194 -9.42 -7.42 -3.83
C LEU A 194 -8.47 -7.09 -5.00
N TRP A 195 -7.78 -5.95 -4.92
CA TRP A 195 -6.73 -5.55 -5.87
C TRP A 195 -5.35 -5.87 -5.28
N ILE A 196 -4.54 -6.65 -5.97
CA ILE A 196 -3.21 -7.01 -5.45
C ILE A 196 -2.16 -6.30 -6.29
N TYR A 197 -1.45 -5.37 -5.65
CA TYR A 197 -0.23 -4.78 -6.17
C TYR A 197 0.95 -5.63 -5.69
N ILE A 198 1.70 -6.17 -6.65
CA ILE A 198 2.91 -6.93 -6.39
C ILE A 198 4.05 -6.16 -7.05
N PHE A 199 4.80 -5.39 -6.25
CA PHE A 199 6.03 -4.79 -6.76
C PHE A 199 7.10 -5.89 -6.87
N TRP A 200 7.29 -6.39 -8.09
CA TRP A 200 8.42 -7.26 -8.42
C TRP A 200 9.53 -6.37 -8.97
N GLU A 201 10.71 -6.33 -8.34
CA GLU A 201 11.85 -5.75 -9.03
C GLU A 201 12.07 -6.53 -10.33
N ALA A 202 11.96 -5.83 -11.47
CA ALA A 202 12.06 -6.36 -12.83
C ALA A 202 13.42 -6.99 -13.18
N ASN A 203 14.32 -7.19 -12.21
CA ASN A 203 15.69 -7.67 -12.41
C ASN A 203 15.87 -9.19 -12.22
N LEU A 204 14.84 -9.94 -11.85
CA LEU A 204 14.96 -11.39 -11.59
C LEU A 204 14.46 -12.31 -12.73
N LEU A 205 14.05 -11.77 -13.88
CA LEU A 205 13.56 -12.54 -15.04
C LEU A 205 14.43 -12.49 -16.30
N THR A 206 15.69 -12.04 -16.21
CA THR A 206 16.65 -12.26 -17.31
C THR A 206 17.48 -13.51 -17.07
N SER A 207 16.83 -14.67 -17.21
CA SER A 207 17.50 -15.94 -17.53
C SER A 207 16.58 -16.82 -18.33
#